data_AF-A0A9D1EXN9-F1
#
_entry.id   AF-A0A9D1EXN9-F1
#
_cell.length_a   1.000
_cell.length_b   1.000
_cell.length_c   1.000
_cell.angle_alpha   90.00
_cell.angle_beta   90.00
_cell.angle_gamma   90.00
#
_symmetry.space_group_name_H-M   'P 1'
#
loop_
_entity.id
_entity.type
_entity.pdbx_description
1 polymer ?
#
loop_
_entity_poly.entity_id
_entity_poly.type
_entity_poly.pdbx_seq_one_letter_code
_entity_poly.pdbx_strand_id
1 'polypeptide(L)' 'MKGDEWIRVAGTLVLDDRTEAQESMLSDYPSLRAMYTTGPNGNTAVYYFQDATATISSFSHEPVVIEF' A
#
# COMPACT_ATOMS: atom_id res chain seq x y z
N MET A 1 4.22 14.61 -14.91
CA MET A 1 4.02 13.15 -14.82
C MET A 1 5.36 12.50 -15.09
N LYS A 2 5.83 11.59 -14.24
CA LYS A 2 7.02 10.79 -14.57
C LYS A 2 6.51 9.59 -15.37
N GLY A 3 6.80 9.55 -16.67
CA GLY A 3 6.34 8.50 -17.58
C GLY A 3 5.01 8.79 -18.28
N ASP A 4 4.68 7.95 -19.26
CA ASP A 4 3.44 7.90 -20.06
C ASP A 4 2.41 6.87 -19.53
N GLU A 5 2.71 6.26 -18.38
CA GLU A 5 1.89 5.23 -17.75
C GLU A 5 1.11 5.73 -16.52
N TRP A 6 -0.03 5.10 -16.24
CA TRP A 6 -0.77 5.24 -14.98
C TRP A 6 -1.26 3.89 -14.47
N ILE A 7 -1.51 3.79 -13.17
CA ILE A 7 -1.98 2.56 -12.52
C ILE A 7 -3.37 2.73 -11.92
N ARG A 8 -4.24 1.73 -12.10
CA ARG A 8 -5.49 1.55 -11.36
C ARG A 8 -5.37 0.29 -10.53
N VAL A 9 -5.56 0.40 -9.22
CA VAL A 9 -5.56 -0.75 -8.30
C VAL A 9 -6.97 -0.90 -7.74
N ALA A 10 -7.53 -2.10 -7.88
CA ALA A 10 -8.82 -2.49 -7.32
C ALA A 10 -8.64 -3.73 -6.46
N GLY A 11 -9.31 -3.81 -5.31
CA GLY A 11 -9.23 -4.94 -4.39
C GLY A 11 -9.84 -4.60 -3.04
N THR A 12 -9.80 -5.54 -2.13
CA THR A 12 -10.30 -5.36 -0.76
C THR A 12 -9.15 -4.93 0.14
N LEU A 13 -9.34 -3.83 0.89
CA LEU A 13 -8.40 -3.46 1.96
C LEU A 13 -8.77 -4.20 3.24
N VAL A 14 -7.81 -4.96 3.76
CA VAL A 14 -7.96 -5.71 5.02
C VAL A 14 -7.01 -5.11 6.05
N LEU A 15 -7.52 -4.85 7.25
CA LEU A 15 -6.74 -4.33 8.36
C LEU A 15 -5.74 -5.39 8.83
N ASP A 16 -4.48 -5.01 8.97
CA ASP A 16 -3.45 -5.79 9.65
C ASP A 16 -3.21 -5.21 11.05
N ASP A 17 -3.75 -5.89 12.07
CA ASP A 17 -3.66 -5.46 13.47
C ASP A 17 -2.35 -5.89 14.15
N ARG A 18 -1.47 -6.62 13.43
CA ARG A 18 -0.19 -7.08 13.95
C ARG A 18 0.75 -5.90 14.19
N THR A 19 1.36 -5.87 15.37
CA THR A 19 2.32 -4.82 15.73
C THR A 19 3.56 -4.87 14.83
N GLU A 20 3.95 -6.06 14.37
CA GLU A 20 5.08 -6.25 13.46
C GLU A 20 4.85 -5.58 12.09
N ALA A 21 3.63 -5.61 11.57
CA ALA A 21 3.29 -4.94 10.31
C ALA A 21 3.37 -3.41 10.45
N GLN A 22 2.87 -2.89 11.58
CA GLN A 22 2.97 -1.46 11.91
C GLN A 22 4.44 -1.02 12.09
N GLU A 23 5.26 -1.84 12.76
CA GLU A 23 6.69 -1.55 12.94
C GLU A 23 7.46 -1.59 11.64
N SER A 24 7.16 -2.54 10.74
CA SER A 24 7.75 -2.58 9.40
C SER A 24 7.47 -1.27 8.66
N MET A 25 6.21 -0.82 8.63
CA MET A 25 5.82 0.42 7.98
C MET A 25 6.54 1.65 8.57
N LEU A 26 6.56 1.80 9.89
CA LEU A 26 7.22 2.96 10.51
C LEU A 26 8.76 2.89 10.49
N SER A 27 9.34 1.72 10.22
CA SER A 27 10.78 1.58 10.00
C SER A 27 11.19 2.00 8.59
N ASP A 28 10.37 1.72 7.59
CA ASP A 28 10.58 2.15 6.20
C ASP A 28 10.31 3.65 6.00
N TYR A 29 9.44 4.23 6.84
CA TYR A 29 9.13 5.66 6.85
C TYR A 29 9.39 6.31 8.22
N PRO A 30 10.67 6.45 8.64
CA PRO A 30 11.01 6.95 9.98
C PRO A 30 10.44 8.32 10.32
N SER A 31 10.22 9.17 9.31
CA SER A 31 9.62 10.51 9.50
C SER A 31 8.21 10.47 10.09
N LEU A 32 7.46 9.37 9.90
CA LEU A 32 6.11 9.21 10.45
C LEU A 32 6.10 8.99 11.96
N ARG A 33 7.21 8.53 12.56
CA ARG A 33 7.30 8.26 14.00
C ARG A 33 7.15 9.51 14.88
N ALA A 34 7.21 10.71 14.30
CA ALA A 34 6.88 11.95 15.01
C ALA A 34 5.39 12.07 15.35
N MET A 35 4.50 11.36 14.65
CA MET A 35 3.04 11.44 14.81
C MET A 35 2.37 10.08 15.04
N TYR A 36 3.04 8.99 14.65
CA TYR A 36 2.47 7.64 14.65
C TYR A 36 3.23 6.68 15.57
N THR A 37 2.46 5.89 16.32
CA THR A 37 2.95 4.90 17.30
C THR A 37 2.31 3.55 17.00
N THR A 38 3.07 2.48 17.17
CA THR A 38 2.65 1.08 16.98
C THR A 38 2.02 0.49 18.25
N GLY A 39 1.45 -0.71 18.13
CA GLY A 39 0.99 -1.51 19.25
C GLY A 39 -0.46 -1.22 19.69
N PRO A 40 -0.94 -1.89 20.74
CA PRO A 40 -2.36 -1.88 21.12
C PRO A 40 -2.90 -0.52 21.58
N ASN A 41 -2.02 0.39 22.01
CA ASN A 41 -2.34 1.77 22.36
C ASN A 41 -1.82 2.78 21.33
N GLY A 42 -1.33 2.29 20.18
CA GLY A 42 -0.86 3.09 19.07
C GLY A 42 -2.00 3.64 18.23
N ASN A 43 -1.67 4.56 17.33
CA ASN A 43 -2.60 5.18 16.38
C ASN A 43 -2.27 4.82 14.92
N THR A 44 -1.37 3.86 14.70
CA THR A 44 -0.99 3.38 13.36
C THR A 44 -1.96 2.30 12.91
N ALA A 45 -2.55 2.48 11.72
CA ALA A 45 -3.33 1.44 11.05
C ALA A 45 -2.64 1.10 9.72
N VAL A 46 -2.36 -0.18 9.52
CA VAL A 46 -1.79 -0.72 8.27
C VAL A 46 -2.84 -1.61 7.62
N TYR A 47 -3.03 -1.45 6.32
CA TYR A 47 -3.93 -2.27 5.53
C TYR A 47 -3.14 -2.94 4.41
N TYR A 48 -3.54 -4.14 4.05
CA TYR A 48 -3.03 -4.84 2.86
C TYR A 48 -4.17 -5.09 1.87
N PHE A 49 -3.81 -5.25 0.60
CA PHE A 49 -4.75 -5.63 -0.44
C PHE A 49 -4.95 -7.14 -0.44
N GLN A 50 -6.21 -7.56 -0.49
CA GLN A 50 -6.64 -8.94 -0.74
C GLN A 50 -7.51 -8.98 -2.00
N ASP A 51 -7.35 -10.04 -2.80
CA ASP A 51 -8.11 -10.26 -4.04
C ASP A 51 -8.01 -9.05 -4.98
N ALA A 52 -6.79 -8.61 -5.26
CA ALA A 52 -6.52 -7.35 -5.92
C ALA A 52 -5.99 -7.52 -7.34
N THR A 53 -6.28 -6.51 -8.15
CA THR A 53 -5.82 -6.37 -9.52
C THR A 53 -5.25 -4.98 -9.72
N ALA A 54 -4.02 -4.93 -10.21
CA ALA A 54 -3.40 -3.71 -10.71
C ALA A 54 -3.38 -3.72 -12.24
N THR A 55 -3.91 -2.67 -12.85
CA THR A 55 -3.81 -2.43 -14.30
C THR A 55 -2.92 -1.23 -14.55
N ILE A 56 -1.79 -1.45 -15.20
CA ILE A 56 -0.92 -0.39 -15.72
C ILE A 56 -1.38 -0.10 -17.15
N SER A 57 -1.67 1.16 -17.44
CA SER A 57 -2.21 1.63 -18.72
C SER A 57 -1.28 2.67 -19.35
N SER A 58 -1.22 2.69 -20.68
CA SER A 58 -0.44 3.64 -21.46
C SER A 58 -1.17 3.99 -22.76
N PHE A 59 -0.79 5.09 -23.39
CA PHE A 59 -1.17 5.38 -24.77
C PHE A 59 -0.25 4.71 -25.81
N SER A 60 0.93 4.22 -25.38
CA SER A 60 1.98 3.73 -26.27
C SER A 60 2.05 2.20 -26.37
N HIS A 61 1.42 1.45 -25.46
CA HIS A 61 1.36 -0.02 -25.49
C HIS A 61 0.09 -0.54 -24.82
N GLU A 62 -0.16 -1.84 -24.98
CA GLU A 62 -1.29 -2.54 -24.37
C GLU A 62 -1.19 -2.58 -22.83
N PRO A 63 -2.32 -2.64 -22.11
CA PRO A 63 -2.31 -2.69 -20.65
C PRO A 63 -1.60 -3.92 -20.08
N VAL A 64 -0.90 -3.72 -18.96
CA VAL A 64 -0.32 -4.82 -18.15
C VAL A 64 -1.22 -5.06 -16.95
N VAL A 65 -1.64 -6.31 -16.76
CA VAL A 65 -2.52 -6.74 -15.66
C VAL A 65 -1.74 -7.63 -14.70
N ILE A 66 -1.83 -7.31 -13.40
CA ILE A 66 -1.15 -8.03 -12.32
C ILE A 66 -2.19 -8.37 -11.25
N GLU A 67 -2.27 -9.64 -10.86
CA GLU A 67 -3.20 -10.16 -9.84
C GLU A 67 -2.42 -10.60 -8.59
N PHE A 68 -2.93 -10.28 -7.40
CA PHE A 68 -2.32 -10.63 -6.11
C PHE A 68 -3.33 -10.66 -4.96
#